data_AF-A0A951FKZ0-F1
#
_entry.id   AF-A0A951FKZ0-F1
#
_cell.length_a   1.000
_cell.length_b   1.000
_cell.length_c   1.000
_cell.angle_alpha   90.00
_cell.angle_beta   90.00
_cell.angle_gamma   90.00
#
_symmetry.space_group_name_H-M   'P 1'
#
loop_
_entity.id
_entity.type
_entity.pdbx_description
1 polymer ?
#
loop_
_entity_poly.entity_id
_entity_poly.type
_entity_poly.pdbx_seq_one_letter_code
_entity_poly.pdbx_strand_id
1 'polypeptide(L)'
;TGDLAAAECQDLLDVWFRVMSGSGSLPSAEAITRMREAYGRDVAILPPQDVREIIMRGGFDAPVQFFQAGMIHAWFAKRSAL
;
A
#
# COMPACT_ATOMS: atom_id res chain seq x y z
N THR A 1 -7.14 -1.14 3.37
CA THR A 1 -6.74 -1.22 4.79
C THR A 1 -5.25 -0.92 4.86
N GLY A 2 -4.82 0.04 5.67
CA GLY A 2 -3.39 0.28 5.96
C GLY A 2 -2.93 -0.38 7.26
N ASP A 3 -3.83 -1.14 7.88
CA ASP A 3 -3.48 -2.01 8.98
C ASP A 3 -2.78 -3.26 8.40
N LEU A 4 -1.48 -3.35 8.66
CA LEU A 4 -0.68 -4.50 8.27
C LEU A 4 -1.16 -5.79 8.93
N ALA A 5 -1.79 -5.73 10.10
CA ALA A 5 -2.32 -6.91 10.78
C ALA A 5 -3.64 -7.41 10.20
N ALA A 6 -4.32 -6.60 9.36
CA ALA A 6 -5.56 -7.01 8.71
C ALA A 6 -5.31 -8.17 7.74
N ALA A 7 -6.22 -9.16 7.75
CA ALA A 7 -6.10 -10.36 6.92
C ALA A 7 -5.98 -10.03 5.43
N GLU A 8 -6.76 -9.06 4.94
CA GLU A 8 -6.72 -8.66 3.53
C GLU A 8 -5.39 -8.00 3.16
N CYS A 9 -4.75 -7.30 4.10
CA CYS A 9 -3.42 -6.72 3.89
C CYS A 9 -2.36 -7.83 3.84
N GLN A 10 -2.50 -8.84 4.69
CA GLN A 10 -1.61 -10.00 4.70
C GLN A 10 -1.69 -10.79 3.39
N ASP A 11 -2.90 -10.98 2.84
CA ASP A 11 -3.11 -11.65 1.55
C ASP A 11 -2.51 -10.85 0.38
N LEU A 12 -2.72 -9.52 0.36
CA LEU A 12 -2.14 -8.64 -0.65
C LEU A 12 -0.61 -8.62 -0.62
N LEU A 13 -0.02 -8.65 0.58
CA LEU A 13 1.43 -8.77 0.77
C LEU A 13 1.98 -10.09 0.22
N ASP A 14 1.29 -11.22 0.44
CA ASP A 14 1.70 -12.50 -0.14
C ASP A 14 1.70 -12.45 -1.67
N VAL A 15 0.63 -11.93 -2.27
CA VAL A 15 0.55 -11.76 -3.73
C VAL A 15 1.67 -10.84 -4.22
N TRP A 16 1.90 -9.72 -3.55
CA TRP A 16 2.95 -8.77 -3.88
C TRP A 16 4.35 -9.42 -3.85
N PHE A 17 4.66 -10.20 -2.82
CA PHE A 17 5.93 -10.90 -2.71
C PHE A 17 6.13 -11.98 -3.78
N ARG A 18 5.07 -12.65 -4.20
CA ARG A 18 5.10 -13.60 -5.32
C ARG A 18 5.38 -12.90 -6.66
N VAL A 19 4.81 -11.71 -6.86
CA VAL A 19 5.07 -10.91 -8.07
C VAL A 19 6.52 -10.41 -8.08
N MET A 20 7.03 -9.96 -6.93
CA MET A 20 8.38 -9.40 -6.80
C MET A 20 9.51 -10.43 -6.80
N SER A 21 9.25 -11.71 -6.50
CA SER A 21 10.30 -12.73 -6.45
C SER A 21 10.90 -13.09 -7.81
N GLY A 22 10.27 -12.68 -8.92
CA GLY A 22 10.82 -12.71 -10.28
C GLY A 22 11.07 -14.10 -10.88
N SER A 23 11.17 -15.16 -10.06
CA SER A 23 11.55 -16.52 -10.43
C SER A 23 10.36 -17.47 -10.60
N GLY A 24 9.12 -16.99 -10.44
CA GLY A 24 7.90 -17.81 -10.44
C GLY A 24 7.82 -18.82 -9.28
N SER A 25 8.80 -18.81 -8.38
CA SER A 25 8.87 -19.66 -7.19
C SER A 25 8.47 -18.85 -5.96
N LEU A 26 7.69 -19.48 -5.09
CA LEU A 26 7.31 -18.89 -3.81
C LEU A 26 8.58 -18.72 -2.96
N PRO A 27 8.83 -17.53 -2.38
CA PRO A 27 9.85 -17.38 -1.35
C PRO A 27 9.59 -18.37 -0.21
N SER A 28 10.65 -18.82 0.47
CA SER A 28 10.47 -19.67 1.66
C SER A 28 9.59 -18.96 2.70
N ALA A 29 8.89 -19.71 3.54
CA ALA A 29 8.05 -19.12 4.60
C ALA A 29 8.86 -18.17 5.53
N GLU A 30 10.13 -18.48 5.75
CA GLU A 30 11.07 -17.64 6.50
C GLU A 30 11.40 -16.34 5.75
N ALA A 31 11.56 -16.38 4.42
CA ALA A 31 11.77 -15.18 3.60
C ALA A 31 10.52 -14.29 3.59
N ILE A 32 9.32 -14.87 3.50
CA ILE A 32 8.04 -14.14 3.61
C ILE A 32 7.94 -13.45 4.97
N THR A 33 8.26 -14.16 6.07
CA THR A 33 8.22 -13.60 7.43
C THR A 33 9.16 -12.40 7.56
N ARG A 34 10.43 -12.53 7.12
CA ARG A 34 11.40 -11.42 7.14
C ARG A 34 10.95 -10.22 6.30
N MET A 35 10.33 -10.47 5.14
CA MET A 35 9.80 -9.40 4.30
C MET A 35 8.59 -8.70 4.93
N ARG A 36 7.70 -9.43 5.63
CA ARG A 36 6.60 -8.83 6.41
C ARG A 36 7.13 -7.95 7.53
N GLU A 37 8.14 -8.41 8.27
CA GLU A 37 8.79 -7.62 9.33
C GLU A 37 9.45 -6.35 8.77
N ALA A 38 10.17 -6.47 7.66
CA ALA A 38 10.77 -5.33 6.97
C ALA A 38 9.70 -4.34 6.50
N TYR A 39 8.57 -4.80 5.97
CA TYR A 39 7.46 -3.91 5.62
C TYR A 39 6.85 -3.25 6.86
N GLY A 40 6.66 -3.99 7.96
CA GLY A 40 6.15 -3.42 9.21
C GLY A 40 7.05 -2.39 9.88
N ARG A 41 8.37 -2.53 9.75
CA ARG A 41 9.34 -1.62 10.35
C ARG A 41 9.76 -0.49 9.42
N ASP A 42 10.00 -0.80 8.15
CA ASP A 42 10.75 0.03 7.21
C ASP A 42 9.85 0.61 6.10
N VAL A 43 8.60 0.13 5.94
CA VAL A 43 7.64 0.59 4.91
C VAL A 43 6.32 1.01 5.56
N ALA A 44 6.13 2.30 5.77
CA ALA A 44 4.84 2.82 6.23
C ALA A 44 3.77 2.64 5.14
N ILE A 45 2.86 1.68 5.35
CA ILE A 45 1.67 1.55 4.52
C ILE A 45 0.55 2.34 5.19
N LEU A 46 0.20 3.45 4.56
CA LEU A 46 -0.85 4.31 5.06
C LEU A 46 -2.23 3.79 4.60
N PRO A 47 -3.23 3.80 5.49
CA PRO A 47 -4.63 3.61 5.08
C PRO A 47 -5.02 4.59 3.97
N PRO A 48 -5.88 4.19 3.02
CA PRO A 48 -6.36 5.10 1.97
C PRO A 48 -6.99 6.39 2.51
N GLN A 49 -7.64 6.31 3.67
CA GLN A 49 -8.18 7.47 4.39
C GLN A 49 -7.08 8.47 4.78
N ASP A 50 -5.96 7.98 5.31
CA ASP A 50 -4.85 8.83 5.76
C ASP A 50 -4.16 9.49 4.57
N VAL A 51 -4.00 8.76 3.46
CA VAL A 51 -3.51 9.33 2.20
C VAL A 51 -4.45 10.41 1.67
N ARG A 52 -5.77 10.18 1.74
CA ARG A 52 -6.80 11.19 1.37
C ARG A 52 -6.64 12.46 2.19
N GLU A 53 -6.49 12.33 3.51
CA GLU A 53 -6.28 13.46 4.42
C GLU A 53 -4.98 14.21 4.14
N ILE A 54 -3.88 13.49 3.87
CA ILE A 54 -2.59 14.11 3.51
C ILE A 54 -2.74 14.95 2.24
N ILE A 55 -3.39 14.41 1.20
CA ILE A 55 -3.60 15.13 -0.07
C ILE A 55 -4.44 16.39 0.18
N MET A 56 -5.54 16.28 0.93
CA MET A 56 -6.41 17.44 1.22
C MET A 56 -5.70 18.52 2.04
N ARG A 57 -4.94 18.13 3.07
CA ARG A 57 -4.11 19.06 3.87
C ARG A 57 -3.02 19.73 3.05
N GLY A 58 -2.65 19.16 1.91
CA GLY A 58 -1.74 19.76 0.92
C GLY A 58 -2.35 20.88 0.06
N GLY A 59 -3.62 21.25 0.29
CA GLY A 59 -4.31 22.29 -0.50
C GLY A 59 -4.93 21.76 -1.79
N PHE A 60 -5.32 20.49 -1.80
CA PHE A 60 -6.06 19.87 -2.90
C PHE A 60 -7.48 19.54 -2.45
N ASP A 61 -8.38 19.49 -3.43
CA ASP A 61 -9.73 18.98 -3.21
C ASP A 61 -9.71 17.49 -2.88
N ALA A 62 -10.86 16.97 -2.47
CA ALA A 62 -11.00 15.58 -2.09
C ALA A 62 -10.56 14.63 -3.23
N PRO A 63 -9.48 13.82 -3.05
CA PRO A 63 -8.91 13.05 -4.14
C PRO A 63 -9.80 11.87 -4.55
N VAL A 64 -9.68 11.45 -5.81
CA VAL A 64 -10.32 10.24 -6.35
C VAL A 64 -9.25 9.18 -6.56
N GLN A 65 -9.38 8.02 -5.91
CA GLN A 65 -8.57 6.85 -6.23
C GLN A 65 -9.08 6.28 -7.56
N PHE A 66 -8.26 6.34 -8.61
CA PHE A 66 -8.66 5.91 -9.95
C PHE A 66 -7.98 4.62 -10.40
N PHE A 67 -6.97 4.16 -9.65
CA PHE A 67 -6.24 2.93 -9.98
C PHE A 67 -5.64 2.28 -8.73
N GLN A 68 -5.56 0.95 -8.74
CA GLN A 68 -4.86 0.13 -7.76
C GLN A 68 -4.14 -1.02 -8.45
N ALA A 69 -2.87 -1.22 -8.10
CA ALA A 69 -2.09 -2.41 -8.45
C ALA A 69 -1.42 -2.96 -7.19
N GLY A 70 -1.96 -4.06 -6.66
CA GLY A 70 -1.50 -4.63 -5.40
C GLY A 70 -1.64 -3.61 -4.26
N MET A 71 -0.50 -3.21 -3.70
CA MET A 71 -0.39 -2.26 -2.58
C MET A 71 -0.25 -0.80 -3.02
N ILE A 72 -0.16 -0.54 -4.33
CA ILE A 72 0.06 0.80 -4.89
C ILE A 72 -1.29 1.38 -5.34
N HIS A 73 -1.58 2.59 -4.90
CA HIS A 73 -2.77 3.35 -5.29
C HIS A 73 -2.38 4.59 -6.10
N ALA A 74 -3.14 4.89 -7.16
CA ALA A 74 -3.04 6.16 -7.86
C ALA A 74 -4.23 7.06 -7.54
N TRP A 75 -3.92 8.33 -7.30
CA TRP A 75 -4.88 9.35 -6.87
C TRP A 75 -4.88 10.52 -7.83
N PHE A 76 -6.08 11.05 -8.09
CA PHE A 76 -6.28 12.28 -8.84
C PHE A 76 -6.92 13.33 -7.94
N ALA A 77 -6.39 14.54 -7.94
CA ALA A 77 -6.97 15.67 -7.22
C ALA A 77 -6.71 16.97 -7.98
N LYS A 78 -7.59 17.96 -7.77
CA LYS A 78 -7.41 19.33 -8.24
C LYS A 78 -6.90 20.19 -7.10
N ARG A 79 -6.09 21.20 -7.41
CA ARG A 79 -5.72 22.22 -6.41
C ARG A 79 -6.98 22.98 -6.00
N SER A 80 -7.21 23.13 -4.71
CA SER A 80 -8.33 23.92 -4.22
C SER A 80 -8.14 25.38 -4.61
N ALA A 81 -9.22 26.01 -5.09
CA ALA A 81 -9.24 27.47 -5.21
C ALA A 81 -9.18 28.06 -3.80
N LEU A 82 -8.26 29.00 -3.59
CA LEU A 82 -8.11 29.74 -2.33
C LEU A 82 -9.43 30.39 -1.89
#